data_AF-A0A9X1RTU0-F1
#
_entry.id   AF-A0A9X1RTU0-F1
#
_cell.length_a   1.000
_cell.length_b   1.000
_cell.length_c   1.000
_cell.angle_alpha   90.00
_cell.angle_beta   90.00
_cell.angle_gamma   90.00
#
_symmetry.space_group_name_H-M   'P 1'
#
loop_
_entity.id
_entity.type
_entity.pdbx_description
1 polymer ?
#
loop_
_entity_poly.entity_id
_entity_poly.type
_entity_poly.pdbx_seq_one_letter_code
_entity_poly.pdbx_strand_id
1 'polypeptide(L)'
;MIDLKQDGCKLYGQYCAVAQNGNKVDCDDDENIDGDTDEAGKEAIVNFSSFFGARNGVAEIKVSDGHSLWHVLQRPTGGEFYAPNDAVLDRN
;
A
#
# COMPACT_ATOMS: atom_id res chain seq x y z
N MET A 1 1.23 -8.57 -3.33
CA MET A 1 2.56 -8.07 -2.99
C MET A 1 2.45 -6.58 -2.74
N ILE A 2 3.08 -6.07 -1.70
CA ILE A 2 3.25 -4.64 -1.45
C ILE A 2 4.76 -4.43 -1.35
N ASP A 3 5.30 -3.52 -2.14
CA ASP A 3 6.71 -3.15 -2.15
C ASP A 3 6.82 -1.65 -1.89
N LEU A 4 7.69 -1.28 -0.95
CA LEU A 4 7.80 0.08 -0.42
C LEU A 4 9.26 0.50 -0.36
N LYS A 5 9.51 1.73 -0.80
CA LYS A 5 10.79 2.41 -0.76
C LYS A 5 10.65 3.66 0.08
N GLN A 6 11.70 3.94 0.86
CA GLN A 6 11.76 5.11 1.71
C GLN A 6 12.96 5.98 1.32
N ASP A 7 12.72 7.28 1.16
CA ASP A 7 13.76 8.30 0.99
C ASP A 7 13.53 9.44 1.99
N GLY A 8 14.33 9.48 3.05
CA GLY A 8 14.08 10.35 4.20
C GLY A 8 12.73 10.05 4.85
N CYS A 9 11.85 11.05 4.91
CA CYS A 9 10.47 10.88 5.40
C CYS A 9 9.48 10.49 4.31
N LYS A 10 9.90 10.43 3.03
CA LYS A 10 9.00 10.05 1.93
C LYS A 10 8.92 8.54 1.84
N LEU A 11 7.70 8.03 1.75
CA LEU A 11 7.41 6.62 1.53
C LEU A 11 6.59 6.49 0.23
N TYR A 12 7.04 5.63 -0.67
CA TYR A 12 6.38 5.43 -1.95
C TYR A 12 6.58 3.99 -2.41
N GLY A 13 5.79 3.57 -3.38
CA GLY A 13 5.95 2.25 -3.98
C GLY A 13 4.67 1.76 -4.61
N GLN A 14 4.47 0.44 -4.52
CA GLN A 14 3.45 -0.22 -5.30
C GLN A 14 2.82 -1.37 -4.52
N TYR A 15 1.52 -1.59 -4.73
CA TYR A 15 0.95 -2.91 -4.53
C TYR A 15 0.48 -3.55 -5.83
N CYS A 16 0.66 -4.87 -5.85
CA CYS A 16 0.21 -5.76 -6.90
C CYS A 16 -0.64 -6.88 -6.31
N ALA A 17 -1.90 -6.98 -6.73
CA ALA A 17 -2.83 -7.99 -6.23
C ALA A 17 -3.41 -8.83 -7.37
N VAL A 18 -3.43 -10.17 -7.18
CA VAL A 18 -4.08 -11.09 -8.09
C VAL A 18 -5.38 -11.56 -7.45
N ALA A 19 -6.49 -11.37 -8.14
CA ALA A 19 -7.83 -11.69 -7.67
C ALA A 19 -8.58 -12.57 -8.68
N GLN A 20 -9.71 -13.11 -8.23
CA GLN A 20 -10.62 -13.90 -9.05
C GLN A 20 -9.92 -15.06 -9.80
N ASN A 21 -9.10 -15.82 -9.08
CA ASN A 21 -8.33 -16.96 -9.63
C ASN A 21 -7.43 -16.58 -10.82
N GLY A 22 -6.85 -15.37 -10.82
CA GLY A 22 -5.96 -14.90 -11.86
C GLY A 22 -6.64 -14.11 -12.97
N ASN A 23 -7.98 -14.02 -12.98
CA ASN A 23 -8.71 -13.26 -14.00
C ASN A 23 -8.56 -11.74 -13.83
N LYS A 24 -8.17 -11.27 -12.64
CA LYS A 24 -7.89 -9.85 -12.39
C LYS A 24 -6.53 -9.69 -11.74
N VAL A 25 -5.72 -8.82 -12.32
CA VAL A 25 -4.41 -8.46 -11.80
C VAL A 25 -4.40 -6.94 -11.65
N ASP A 26 -4.43 -6.48 -10.40
CA ASP A 26 -4.35 -5.08 -10.00
C ASP A 26 -2.87 -4.76 -9.78
N CYS A 27 -2.15 -4.54 -10.87
CA CYS A 27 -0.70 -4.33 -10.92
C CYS A 27 -0.37 -3.70 -12.28
N ASP A 28 0.57 -2.76 -12.29
CA ASP A 28 1.10 -2.12 -13.49
C ASP A 28 2.60 -1.88 -13.31
N ASP A 29 3.26 -1.08 -14.14
CA ASP A 29 4.66 -0.66 -13.92
C ASP A 29 4.77 0.64 -13.09
N ASP A 30 3.64 1.30 -12.82
CA ASP A 30 3.58 2.57 -12.09
C ASP A 30 3.44 2.38 -10.56
N GLU A 31 3.98 3.34 -9.81
CA GLU A 31 3.78 3.45 -8.37
C GLU A 31 2.34 3.91 -8.07
N ASN A 32 1.70 3.27 -7.09
CA ASN A 32 0.33 3.55 -6.70
C ASN A 32 0.15 3.69 -5.18
N ILE A 33 1.26 3.87 -4.45
CA ILE A 33 1.32 4.17 -3.02
C ILE A 33 2.26 5.38 -2.83
N ASP A 34 1.81 6.37 -2.08
CA ASP A 34 2.61 7.53 -1.70
C ASP A 34 2.21 8.07 -0.32
N GLY A 35 3.18 8.57 0.43
CA GLY A 35 2.92 9.22 1.71
C GLY A 35 4.20 9.63 2.42
N ASP A 36 4.04 9.91 3.71
CA ASP A 36 5.12 10.36 4.58
C ASP A 36 5.16 9.54 5.86
N THR A 37 6.38 9.20 6.31
CA THR A 37 6.62 8.64 7.64
C THR A 37 6.68 9.74 8.68
N ASP A 38 6.46 9.37 9.93
CA ASP A 38 6.85 10.17 11.08
C ASP A 38 8.39 10.35 11.16
N GLU A 39 8.84 11.27 12.01
CA GLU A 39 10.27 11.56 12.19
C GLU A 39 11.05 10.33 12.69
N ALA A 40 10.39 9.40 13.37
CA ALA A 40 11.00 8.17 13.87
C ALA A 40 11.06 7.05 12.81
N GLY A 41 10.40 7.21 11.66
CA GLY A 41 10.28 6.18 10.62
C GLY A 41 9.53 4.93 11.07
N LYS A 42 8.67 5.05 12.08
CA LYS A 42 7.92 3.93 12.68
C LYS A 42 6.48 3.89 12.22
N GLU A 43 5.93 5.02 11.83
CA GLU A 43 4.54 5.11 11.37
C GLU A 43 4.49 5.90 10.07
N ALA A 44 3.61 5.52 9.16
CA ALA A 44 3.35 6.24 7.92
C ALA A 44 1.85 6.21 7.62
N ILE A 45 1.35 7.31 7.08
CA ILE A 45 0.04 7.37 6.45
C ILE A 45 0.27 7.53 4.96
N VAL A 46 -0.24 6.57 4.19
CA VAL A 46 -0.08 6.54 2.74
C VAL A 46 -1.43 6.59 2.05
N ASN A 47 -1.46 7.31 0.94
CA ASN A 47 -2.51 7.18 -0.06
C ASN A 47 -2.20 6.01 -0.97
N PHE A 48 -3.25 5.35 -1.46
CA PHE A 48 -3.09 4.34 -2.50
C PHE A 48 -4.26 4.34 -3.49
N SER A 49 -3.99 3.80 -4.68
CA SER A 49 -4.99 3.68 -5.76
C SER A 49 -4.88 2.34 -6.49
N SER A 50 -5.97 1.95 -7.15
CA SER A 50 -6.07 0.74 -7.96
C SER A 50 -6.02 1.08 -9.43
N PHE A 51 -5.42 0.19 -10.22
CA PHE A 51 -5.39 0.30 -11.68
C PHE A 51 -6.77 0.02 -12.31
N PHE A 52 -7.73 -0.47 -11.52
CA PHE A 52 -9.15 -0.56 -11.88
C PHE A 52 -9.97 0.69 -11.53
N GLY A 53 -9.30 1.83 -11.34
CA GLY A 53 -9.93 3.14 -11.22
C GLY A 53 -10.38 3.53 -9.81
N ALA A 54 -10.18 2.68 -8.79
CA ALA A 54 -10.43 3.09 -7.42
C ALA A 54 -9.33 4.04 -6.92
N ARG A 55 -9.69 5.15 -6.29
CA ARG A 55 -8.76 6.20 -5.82
C ARG A 55 -9.07 6.66 -4.41
N ASN A 56 -8.16 7.43 -3.83
CA ASN A 56 -8.27 8.02 -2.50
C ASN A 56 -8.39 6.97 -1.39
N GLY A 57 -7.70 5.84 -1.54
CA GLY A 57 -7.52 4.89 -0.45
C GLY A 57 -6.49 5.44 0.52
N VAL A 58 -6.66 5.16 1.82
CA VAL A 58 -5.72 5.54 2.87
C VAL A 58 -5.38 4.31 3.68
N ALA A 59 -4.09 4.08 3.89
CA ALA A 59 -3.59 3.02 4.75
C ALA A 59 -2.57 3.56 5.74
N GLU A 60 -2.52 2.92 6.89
CA GLU A 60 -1.49 3.08 7.89
C GLU A 60 -0.44 2.00 7.71
N ILE A 61 0.82 2.39 7.86
CA ILE A 61 1.95 1.47 7.95
C ILE A 61 2.60 1.67 9.32
N LYS A 62 2.70 0.60 10.11
CA LYS A 62 3.39 0.61 11.42
C LYS A 62 4.54 -0.37 11.45
N VAL A 63 5.72 0.07 11.86
CA VAL A 63 6.87 -0.79 12.10
C VAL A 63 6.79 -1.36 13.51
N SER A 64 6.66 -2.68 13.63
CA SER A 64 6.59 -3.40 14.89
C SER A 64 7.39 -4.70 14.81
N ASP A 65 8.26 -4.93 15.80
CA ASP A 65 9.06 -6.15 15.94
C ASP A 65 9.87 -6.55 14.68
N GLY A 66 10.33 -5.54 13.92
CA GLY A 66 11.13 -5.75 12.70
C GLY A 66 10.32 -5.98 11.43
N HIS A 67 8.99 -6.01 11.52
CA HIS A 67 8.07 -6.11 10.40
C HIS A 67 7.30 -4.79 10.22
N SER A 68 6.80 -4.55 9.01
CA SER A 68 5.87 -3.45 8.74
C SER A 68 4.45 -4.00 8.62
N LEU A 69 3.50 -3.38 9.32
CA LEU A 69 2.10 -3.75 9.33
C LEU A 69 1.33 -2.76 8.47
N TRP A 70 0.68 -3.26 7.42
CA TRP A 70 -0.25 -2.51 6.60
C TRP A 70 -1.67 -2.66 7.14
N HIS A 71 -2.39 -1.55 7.27
CA HIS A 71 -3.81 -1.54 7.62
C HIS A 71 -4.58 -0.46 6.84
N VAL A 72 -5.64 -0.84 6.13
CA VAL A 72 -6.48 0.10 5.38
C VAL A 72 -7.42 0.86 6.32
N LEU A 73 -7.16 2.17 6.46
CA LEU A 73 -8.01 3.10 7.22
C LEU A 73 -9.23 3.55 6.41
N GLN A 74 -9.04 3.76 5.11
CA GLN A 74 -10.08 4.19 4.18
C GLN A 74 -9.97 3.42 2.87
N ARG A 75 -11.06 2.78 2.46
CA ARG A 75 -11.11 2.09 1.17
C ARG A 75 -11.13 3.08 0.01
N PRO A 76 -10.39 2.83 -1.08
CA PRO A 76 -10.48 3.64 -2.28
C PRO A 76 -11.87 3.51 -2.91
N THR A 77 -12.29 4.52 -3.66
CA THR A 77 -13.64 4.63 -4.25
C THR A 77 -13.57 4.96 -5.74
N GLY A 78 -14.68 4.77 -6.47
CA GLY A 78 -14.78 5.10 -7.90
C GLY A 78 -14.41 3.96 -8.86
N GLY A 79 -13.92 2.83 -8.34
CA GLY A 79 -13.62 1.63 -9.10
C GLY A 79 -13.46 0.41 -8.19
N GLU A 80 -12.90 -0.66 -8.73
CA GLU A 80 -12.55 -1.85 -7.95
C GLU A 80 -11.14 -1.73 -7.37
N PHE A 81 -10.85 -2.43 -6.28
CA PHE A 81 -9.49 -2.56 -5.74
C PHE A 81 -9.32 -3.94 -5.11
N TYR A 82 -8.09 -4.42 -5.10
CA TYR A 82 -7.78 -5.76 -4.57
C TYR A 82 -6.64 -5.76 -3.55
N ALA A 83 -6.20 -4.59 -3.09
CA ALA A 83 -5.32 -4.46 -1.95
C ALA A 83 -5.90 -5.17 -0.70
N PRO A 84 -5.08 -5.87 0.09
CA PRO A 84 -5.54 -6.46 1.34
C PRO A 84 -5.94 -5.36 2.33
N ASN A 85 -6.93 -5.63 3.19
CA ASN A 85 -7.23 -4.71 4.31
C ASN A 85 -6.09 -4.71 5.34
N ASP A 86 -5.45 -5.86 5.55
CA ASP A 86 -4.40 -6.08 6.54
C ASP A 86 -3.29 -6.94 5.93
N ALA A 87 -2.03 -6.57 6.15
CA ALA A 87 -0.89 -7.39 5.73
C ALA A 87 0.33 -7.18 6.65
N VAL A 88 1.13 -8.24 6.80
CA VAL A 88 2.48 -8.15 7.37
C VAL A 88 3.45 -8.09 6.21
N LEU A 89 4.34 -7.10 6.22
CA LEU A 89 5.35 -6.84 5.22
C LEU A 89 6.72 -7.13 5.81
N ASP A 90 7.42 -8.07 5.18
CA ASP A 90 8.80 -8.38 5.50
C ASP A 90 9.74 -7.44 4.74
N ARG A 91 10.80 -6.98 5.42
CA ARG A 91 11.91 -6.30 4.75
C ARG A 91 12.75 -7.34 4.02
N ASN A 92 12.78 -7.28 2.69
CA ASN A 92 13.74 -8.01 1.86
C ASN A 92 14.94 -7.15 1.49
#